data_AF-A0A2V3JAT6-F1
#
_entry.id   AF-A0A2V3JAT6-F1
#
_cell.length_a   1.000
_cell.length_b   1.000
_cell.length_c   1.000
_cell.angle_alpha   90.00
_cell.angle_beta   90.00
_cell.angle_gamma   90.00
#
_symmetry.space_group_name_H-M   'P 1'
#
loop_
_entity.id
_entity.type
_entity.pdbx_description
1 polymer ?
#
loop_
_entity_poly.entity_id
_entity_poly.type
_entity_poly.pdbx_seq_one_letter_code
_entity_poly.pdbx_strand_id
1 'polypeptide(L)'
;MNARRSREKRERNERKFSYWAELEGGGRRYWYEVVGRFGFRARYVKEVDEREETIKFYQEIYDDKGDLVEVHEKFPRDLGHRRLRRKTEGTEENGEENH
;
A
#
# COMPACT_ATOMS: atom_id res chain seq x y z
N MET A 1 26.16 -2.46 -20.54
CA MET A 1 25.09 -1.59 -21.06
C MET A 1 23.85 -1.46 -20.13
N ASN A 2 23.68 -2.28 -19.08
CA ASN A 2 22.46 -2.25 -18.23
C ASN A 2 22.38 -1.11 -17.19
N ALA A 3 23.51 -0.60 -16.71
CA ALA A 3 23.54 0.40 -15.62
C ALA A 3 22.96 1.77 -15.98
N ARG A 4 22.95 2.14 -17.26
CA ARG A 4 22.43 3.45 -17.71
C ARG A 4 20.89 3.48 -17.68
N ARG A 5 20.25 2.37 -18.09
CA ARG A 5 18.79 2.21 -18.07
C ARG A 5 18.22 2.10 -16.65
N SER A 6 18.93 1.44 -15.73
CA SER A 6 18.50 1.36 -14.32
C SER A 6 18.53 2.74 -13.66
N ARG A 7 19.55 3.56 -13.93
CA ARG A 7 19.63 4.93 -13.41
C ARG A 7 18.50 5.84 -13.89
N GLU A 8 18.16 5.81 -15.17
CA GLU A 8 17.06 6.59 -15.74
C GLU A 8 15.68 6.15 -15.18
N LYS A 9 15.49 4.85 -14.96
CA LYS A 9 14.28 4.32 -14.32
C LYS A 9 14.17 4.79 -12.87
N ARG A 10 15.27 4.76 -12.13
CA ARG A 10 15.36 5.22 -10.75
C ARG A 10 15.01 6.69 -10.63
N GLU A 11 15.64 7.57 -11.40
CA GLU A 11 15.33 9.01 -11.40
C GLU A 11 13.87 9.29 -11.73
N ARG A 12 13.27 8.53 -12.67
CA ARG A 12 11.85 8.66 -12.99
C ARG A 12 10.95 8.18 -11.85
N ASN A 13 11.31 7.10 -11.16
CA ASN A 13 10.57 6.63 -9.99
C ASN A 13 10.69 7.63 -8.83
N GLU A 14 11.89 8.14 -8.53
CA GLU A 14 12.12 9.16 -7.49
C GLU A 14 11.36 10.46 -7.75
N ARG A 15 11.17 10.86 -9.01
CA ARG A 15 10.32 12.02 -9.36
C ARG A 15 8.83 11.77 -9.19
N LYS A 16 8.39 10.53 -9.41
CA LYS A 16 6.96 10.15 -9.39
C LYS A 16 6.49 9.82 -7.97
N PHE A 17 7.36 9.20 -7.17
CA PHE A 17 7.08 8.75 -5.82
C PHE A 17 7.83 9.63 -4.84
N SER A 18 7.09 10.40 -4.04
CA SER A 18 7.66 11.38 -3.11
C SER A 18 8.55 10.75 -2.03
N TYR A 19 8.37 9.45 -1.76
CA TYR A 19 9.10 8.73 -0.73
C TYR A 19 9.69 7.44 -1.31
N TRP A 20 10.87 7.07 -0.81
CA TRP A 20 11.50 5.81 -1.13
C TRP A 20 12.43 5.34 0.00
N ALA A 21 12.68 4.03 0.04
CA ALA A 21 13.59 3.37 0.96
C ALA A 21 14.29 2.20 0.24
N GLU A 22 15.54 1.94 0.60
CA GLU A 22 16.28 0.79 0.07
C GLU A 22 15.81 -0.49 0.78
N LEU A 23 15.72 -1.59 0.02
CA LEU A 23 15.32 -2.90 0.52
C LEU A 23 16.56 -3.78 0.75
N GLU A 24 16.45 -4.69 1.70
CA GLU A 24 17.43 -5.76 1.88
C GLU A 24 17.49 -6.59 0.59
N GLY A 25 18.64 -6.57 -0.09
CA GLY A 25 18.82 -7.15 -1.42
C GLY A 25 19.10 -6.14 -2.54
N GLY A 26 19.33 -4.86 -2.22
CA GLY A 26 19.74 -3.84 -3.20
C GLY A 26 18.59 -3.29 -4.05
N GLY A 27 17.37 -3.76 -3.79
CA GLY A 27 16.14 -3.22 -4.36
C GLY A 27 15.69 -1.93 -3.68
N ARG A 28 14.52 -1.44 -4.08
CA ARG A 28 13.96 -0.20 -3.57
C ARG A 28 12.46 -0.23 -3.49
N ARG A 29 11.94 0.30 -2.39
CA ARG A 29 10.53 0.57 -2.19
C ARG A 29 10.27 2.04 -2.43
N TYR A 30 9.33 2.35 -3.31
CA TYR A 30 8.84 3.67 -3.60
C TYR A 30 7.38 3.77 -3.14
N TRP A 31 6.98 4.89 -2.54
CA TRP A 31 5.59 5.13 -2.22
C TRP A 31 5.20 6.61 -2.30
N TYR A 32 3.92 6.84 -2.52
CA TYR A 32 3.29 8.14 -2.30
C TYR A 32 1.94 7.95 -1.62
N GLU A 33 1.52 8.98 -0.91
CA GLU A 33 0.25 9.00 -0.20
C GLU A 33 -0.72 9.95 -0.89
N VAL A 34 -1.98 9.55 -0.96
CA VAL A 34 -3.09 10.36 -1.45
C VAL A 34 -4.10 10.44 -0.32
N VAL A 35 -4.33 11.66 0.16
CA VAL A 35 -5.40 11.91 1.13
C VAL A 35 -6.71 12.00 0.34
N GLY A 36 -7.63 11.08 0.63
CA GLY A 36 -8.97 11.03 0.06
C GLY A 36 -9.94 11.94 0.81
N ARG A 37 -11.22 11.87 0.43
CA ARG A 37 -12.29 12.54 1.18
C ARG A 37 -12.52 11.82 2.51
N PHE A 38 -12.96 12.58 3.53
CA PHE A 38 -13.32 12.07 4.86
C PHE A 38 -12.16 11.43 5.66
N GLY A 39 -10.91 11.89 5.47
CA GLY A 39 -9.77 11.45 6.29
C GLY A 39 -9.13 10.13 5.86
N PHE A 40 -9.73 9.40 4.90
CA PHE A 40 -9.11 8.21 4.32
C PHE A 40 -7.79 8.56 3.63
N ARG A 41 -6.81 7.67 3.74
CA ARG A 41 -5.51 7.82 3.09
C ARG A 41 -5.19 6.58 2.28
N ALA A 42 -4.91 6.76 1.00
CA ALA A 42 -4.39 5.69 0.16
C ALA A 42 -2.87 5.83 0.01
N ARG A 43 -2.11 4.78 0.29
CA ARG A 43 -0.68 4.71 -0.01
C ARG A 43 -0.46 3.75 -1.18
N TYR A 44 0.15 4.24 -2.25
CA TYR A 44 0.55 3.41 -3.37
C TYR A 44 1.99 3.02 -3.19
N VAL A 45 2.27 1.72 -3.13
CA VAL A 45 3.60 1.17 -2.89
C VAL A 45 4.06 0.37 -4.10
N LYS A 46 5.28 0.67 -4.56
CA LYS A 46 5.97 -0.01 -5.64
C LYS A 46 7.31 -0.51 -5.14
N GLU A 47 7.57 -1.80 -5.25
CA GLU A 47 8.85 -2.40 -4.95
C GLU A 47 9.54 -2.84 -6.23
N VAL A 48 10.83 -2.55 -6.32
CA VAL A 48 11.70 -2.95 -7.42
C VAL A 48 12.93 -3.68 -6.90
N ASP A 49 13.53 -4.51 -7.74
CA ASP A 49 14.83 -5.14 -7.47
C ASP A 49 16.02 -4.20 -7.77
N GLU A 50 17.24 -4.71 -7.62
CA GLU A 50 18.50 -3.99 -7.91
C GLU A 50 18.61 -3.50 -9.37
N ARG A 51 17.80 -4.04 -10.29
CA ARG A 51 17.77 -3.71 -11.71
C ARG A 51 16.64 -2.75 -12.05
N GLU A 52 15.93 -2.23 -11.05
CA GLU A 52 14.73 -1.41 -11.21
C GLU A 52 13.61 -2.16 -11.99
N GLU A 53 13.54 -3.48 -11.85
CA GLU A 53 12.42 -4.31 -12.30
C GLU A 53 11.38 -4.41 -11.20
N THR A 54 10.10 -4.22 -11.56
CA THR A 54 9.01 -4.19 -10.58
C THR A 54 8.76 -5.60 -10.08
N ILE A 55 8.93 -5.80 -8.77
CA ILE A 55 8.68 -7.08 -8.09
C ILE A 55 7.31 -7.08 -7.42
N LYS A 56 6.85 -5.92 -6.95
CA LYS A 56 5.55 -5.78 -6.27
C LYS A 56 4.92 -4.41 -6.52
N PHE A 57 3.61 -4.40 -6.69
CA PHE A 57 2.83 -3.16 -6.71
C PHE A 57 1.50 -3.38 -5.98
N TYR A 58 1.26 -2.58 -4.95
CA TYR A 58 0.08 -2.69 -4.10
C TYR A 58 -0.38 -1.32 -3.61
N GLN A 59 -1.66 -1.26 -3.26
CA GLN A 59 -2.27 -0.09 -2.68
C GLN A 59 -2.76 -0.44 -1.27
N GLU A 60 -2.39 0.38 -0.31
CA GLU A 60 -2.83 0.32 1.07
C GLU A 60 -3.86 1.41 1.30
N ILE A 61 -5.02 1.06 1.86
CA ILE A 61 -6.05 2.02 2.25
C ILE A 61 -6.08 2.07 3.77
N TYR A 62 -5.83 3.27 4.29
CA TYR A 62 -5.92 3.60 5.68
C TYR A 62 -7.20 4.40 5.95
N ASP A 63 -7.83 4.14 7.09
CA ASP A 63 -8.93 4.98 7.57
C ASP A 63 -8.41 6.29 8.19
N ASP A 64 -9.34 7.10 8.69
CA ASP A 64 -9.10 8.40 9.32
C ASP A 64 -8.26 8.32 10.60
N LYS A 65 -8.19 7.15 11.23
CA LYS A 65 -7.35 6.88 12.40
C LYS A 65 -5.95 6.42 12.03
N GLY A 66 -5.70 6.18 10.74
CA GLY A 66 -4.45 5.65 10.24
C GLY A 66 -4.34 4.14 10.31
N ASP A 67 -5.44 3.42 10.55
CA ASP A 67 -5.47 1.96 10.57
C ASP A 67 -5.60 1.42 9.14
N LEU A 68 -4.82 0.39 8.80
CA LEU A 68 -4.87 -0.24 7.49
C LEU A 68 -6.15 -1.07 7.37
N VAL A 69 -7.09 -0.63 6.54
CA VAL A 69 -8.39 -1.27 6.37
C VAL A 69 -8.48 -2.17 5.14
N GLU A 70 -7.67 -1.91 4.11
CA GLU A 70 -7.70 -2.66 2.87
C GLU A 70 -6.34 -2.64 2.18
N VAL A 71 -5.98 -3.76 1.55
CA VAL A 71 -4.82 -3.86 0.66
C VAL A 71 -5.27 -4.43 -0.68
N HIS A 72 -4.89 -3.76 -1.77
CA HIS A 72 -5.08 -4.24 -3.13
C HIS A 72 -3.73 -4.54 -3.75
N GLU A 73 -3.39 -5.82 -3.88
CA GLU A 73 -2.18 -6.26 -4.58
C GLU A 73 -2.47 -6.40 -6.08
N LYS A 74 -1.86 -5.55 -6.91
CA LYS A 74 -2.07 -5.52 -8.36
C LYS A 74 -0.99 -6.26 -9.14
N PHE A 75 0.20 -6.41 -8.56
CA PHE A 75 1.35 -7.09 -9.18
C PHE A 75 2.13 -7.86 -8.11
N PRO A 76 2.67 -9.08 -8.38
CA PRO A 76 2.82 -9.75 -9.69
C PRO A 76 1.57 -10.39 -10.27
N ARG A 77 0.55 -10.62 -9.43
CA ARG A 77 -0.76 -11.13 -9.84
C ARG A 77 -1.81 -10.25 -9.17
N ASP A 78 -2.81 -9.81 -9.91
CA ASP A 78 -3.92 -9.05 -9.31
C ASP A 78 -4.73 -9.99 -8.42
N LEU A 79 -4.54 -9.86 -7.10
CA LEU A 79 -5.24 -10.66 -6.10
C LEU A 79 -6.57 -10.03 -5.69
N GLY A 80 -6.94 -8.91 -6.29
CA GLY A 80 -8.12 -8.14 -5.94
C GLY A 80 -8.00 -7.47 -4.57
N HIS A 81 -9.14 -6.99 -4.06
CA HIS A 81 -9.22 -6.26 -2.81
C HIS A 81 -9.25 -7.23 -1.62
N ARG A 82 -8.28 -7.10 -0.70
CA ARG A 82 -8.32 -7.80 0.59
C ARG A 82 -8.62 -6.79 1.69
N ARG A 83 -9.85 -6.82 2.20
CA ARG A 83 -10.26 -6.02 3.36
C ARG A 83 -9.70 -6.65 4.64
N LEU A 84 -8.94 -5.89 5.42
CA LEU A 84 -8.28 -6.38 6.63
C LEU A 84 -9.11 -6.13 7.89
N ARG A 85 -9.94 -5.08 7.91
CA ARG A 85 -10.84 -4.84 9.04
C ARG A 85 -11.98 -5.86 9.00
N ARG A 86 -11.94 -6.86 9.89
CA ARG A 86 -13.15 -7.57 10.31
C ARG A 86 -14.13 -6.51 10.79
N LYS A 87 -15.39 -6.60 10.36
CA LYS A 87 -16.47 -5.99 11.15
C LYS A 87 -16.27 -6.54 12.55
N THR A 88 -15.94 -5.71 13.51
CA THR A 88 -16.20 -6.08 14.90
C THR A 88 -17.70 -6.28 14.92
N GLU A 89 -18.14 -7.54 14.93
CA GLU A 89 -19.48 -7.89 15.33
C GLU A 89 -19.67 -7.20 16.68
N GLY A 90 -20.57 -6.21 16.71
CA GLY A 90 -21.15 -5.78 17.97
C GLY A 90 -21.91 -6.98 18.48
N THR A 91 -21.27 -7.75 19.36
CA THR A 91 -21.92 -8.78 20.13
C THR A 91 -23.09 -8.13 20.85
N GLU A 92 -24.26 -8.71 20.63
CA GLU A 92 -25.52 -8.46 21.29
C GLU A 92 -25.30 -8.46 22.81
N GLU A 93 -25.63 -7.37 23.50
CA GLU A 93 -25.97 -7.42 24.92
C GLU A 93 -27.49 -7.29 25.04
N ASN A 94 -28.04 -8.41 25.48
CA ASN A 94 -29.43 -8.79 25.67
C ASN A 94 -30.33 -7.68 26.24
N GLY A 95 -31.56 -7.62 25.71
CA GLY A 95 -32.68 -7.17 26.52
C GLY A 95 -33.01 -8.24 27.56
N GLU A 96 -33.14 -7.84 28.82
CA GLU A 96 -34.02 -8.50 29.78
C GLU A 96 -34.97 -7.47 30.36
N GLU A 97 -36.25 -7.83 30.33
CA GLU A 97 -37.42 -7.08 30.75
C GLU A 97 -37.34 -6.62 32.21
N ASN A 98 -37.83 -5.40 32.46
CA ASN A 98 -38.38 -5.03 33.76
C ASN A 98 -39.53 -4.04 33.51
N HIS A 99 -40.76 -4.54 33.44
CA HIS A 99 -41.87 -4.07 34.29
C HIS A 99 -43.10 -4.97 34.19
#